data_AF-A0AAV5TE81-F1
#
_entry.id   AF-A0AAV5TE81-F1
#
_cell.length_a   1.000
_cell.length_b   1.000
_cell.length_c   1.000
_cell.angle_alpha   90.00
_cell.angle_beta   90.00
_cell.angle_gamma   90.00
#
_symmetry.space_group_name_H-M   'P 1'
#
loop_
_entity.id
_entity.type
_entity.pdbx_description
1 polymer ?
#
loop_
_entity_poly.entity_id
_entity_poly.type
_entity_poly.pdbx_seq_one_letter_code
_entity_poly.pdbx_strand_id
1 'polypeptide(L)'
;RMLSLADKIHLSIIWTIDIMAIITNILLITAIALRTPKQLRSYSVFLLFNAIVDLLSASASGLGAVRVIQNRNELWLVTIFVFLGPCSLVSEHLCRLCQAMHIELVNLSTIVLLLAFAFRLYVIGEVSGYRRVLSPTQIAVGCSLVLLPLVPHTAAYYFEQTSVSTEALQRLHLSGYTTSISPVVITGIFLVRRMLIARISQSVSDHICLEHFSPAQLTFLQKSTEKRHHVFIARALTYQMLLPCGVAVASTIWMMDTVQIWSCDVTERFIMITCSLLPLASPIINFTMLPPYRAIL
;
A
#
# COMPACT_ATOMS: atom_id res chain seq x y z
N ARG A 1 -26.73 17.30 -3.18
CA ARG A 1 -26.09 16.01 -2.77
C ARG A 1 -26.02 16.00 -1.26
N MET A 2 -26.84 15.19 -0.58
CA MET A 2 -26.76 15.04 0.89
C MET A 2 -25.96 13.78 1.21
N LEU A 3 -24.73 13.96 1.68
CA LEU A 3 -23.89 12.87 2.20
C LEU A 3 -24.53 12.32 3.46
N SER A 4 -24.62 10.99 3.57
CA SER A 4 -25.07 10.34 4.80
C SER A 4 -24.08 10.61 5.95
N LEU A 5 -24.52 10.45 7.20
CA LEU A 5 -23.62 10.56 8.35
C LEU A 5 -22.44 9.59 8.24
N ALA A 6 -22.69 8.36 7.77
CA ALA A 6 -21.65 7.36 7.55
C ALA A 6 -20.64 7.78 6.48
N ASP A 7 -21.08 8.43 5.40
CA ASP A 7 -20.18 8.95 4.36
C ASP A 7 -19.32 10.10 4.89
N LYS A 8 -19.88 10.98 5.72
CA LYS A 8 -19.13 12.06 6.37
C LYS A 8 -18.04 11.51 7.30
N ILE A 9 -18.38 10.50 8.11
CA ILE A 9 -17.42 9.84 9.01
C ILE A 9 -16.32 9.16 8.20
N HIS A 10 -16.68 8.39 7.16
CA HIS A 10 -15.73 7.73 6.26
C HIS A 10 -14.75 8.73 5.64
N LEU A 11 -15.27 9.82 5.07
CA LEU A 11 -14.47 10.87 4.45
C LEU A 11 -13.53 11.53 5.45
N SER A 12 -14.03 11.83 6.66
CA SER A 12 -13.22 12.40 7.74
C SER A 12 -12.05 11.47 8.13
N ILE A 13 -12.30 10.17 8.22
CA ILE A 13 -11.27 9.17 8.55
C ILE A 13 -10.23 9.11 7.43
N ILE A 14 -10.65 8.92 6.18
CA ILE A 14 -9.73 8.84 5.03
C ILE A 14 -8.88 10.10 4.93
N TRP A 15 -9.48 11.28 4.96
CA TRP A 15 -8.71 12.53 4.87
C TRP A 15 -7.74 12.72 6.01
N THR A 16 -8.11 12.35 7.24
CA THR A 16 -7.18 12.41 8.37
C THR A 16 -5.97 11.50 8.13
N ILE A 17 -6.20 10.26 7.69
CA ILE A 17 -5.14 9.30 7.39
C ILE A 17 -4.26 9.80 6.25
N ASP A 18 -4.86 10.23 5.14
CA ASP A 18 -4.14 10.63 3.93
C ASP A 18 -3.35 11.94 4.12
N ILE A 19 -3.90 12.94 4.84
CA ILE A 19 -3.16 14.17 5.18
C ILE A 19 -1.96 13.83 6.05
N MET A 20 -2.14 12.98 7.06
CA MET A 20 -1.03 12.53 7.91
C MET A 20 0.00 11.74 7.09
N ALA A 21 -0.43 10.90 6.15
CA ALA A 21 0.46 10.15 5.26
C ALA A 21 1.25 11.10 4.35
N ILE A 22 0.61 12.12 3.78
CA ILE A 22 1.26 13.13 2.95
C ILE A 22 2.34 13.85 3.75
N ILE A 23 2.00 14.37 4.93
CA ILE A 23 2.94 15.10 5.79
C ILE A 23 4.12 14.21 6.18
N THR A 24 3.86 13.01 6.69
CA THR A 24 4.90 12.09 7.16
C THR A 24 5.81 11.62 6.03
N ASN A 25 5.29 11.35 4.82
CA ASN A 25 6.12 10.99 3.67
C ASN A 25 6.97 12.17 3.16
N ILE A 26 6.44 13.41 3.15
CA ILE A 26 7.24 14.60 2.81
C ILE A 26 8.41 14.77 3.79
N LEU A 27 8.14 14.63 5.09
CA LEU A 27 9.17 14.67 6.12
C LEU A 27 10.20 13.55 5.92
N LEU A 28 9.76 12.34 5.58
CA LEU A 28 10.65 11.20 5.35
C LEU A 28 11.54 11.41 4.12
N ILE A 29 10.97 11.90 3.01
CA ILE A 29 11.72 12.25 1.80
C ILE A 29 12.80 13.29 2.13
N THR A 30 12.43 14.33 2.88
CA THR A 30 13.36 15.38 3.33
C THR A 30 14.46 14.82 4.22
N ALA A 31 14.12 13.95 5.17
CA ALA A 31 15.07 13.28 6.05
C ALA A 31 16.05 12.41 5.26
N ILE A 32 15.56 11.64 4.29
CA ILE A 32 16.39 10.81 3.42
C ILE A 32 17.35 11.68 2.60
N ALA A 33 16.87 12.77 2.02
CA ALA A 33 17.69 13.67 1.21
C ALA A 33 18.82 14.34 2.02
N LEU A 34 18.54 14.72 3.28
CA LEU A 34 19.47 15.53 4.08
C LEU A 34 20.35 14.74 5.05
N ARG A 35 19.91 13.57 5.52
CA ARG A 35 20.52 12.87 6.66
C ARG A 35 20.97 11.44 6.38
N THR A 36 20.83 10.94 5.15
CA THR A 36 21.24 9.56 4.83
C THR A 36 22.77 9.38 4.94
N PRO A 37 23.27 8.51 5.83
CA PRO A 37 24.70 8.21 5.91
C PRO A 37 25.16 7.37 4.71
N LYS A 38 26.44 7.47 4.33
CA LYS A 38 27.02 6.76 3.18
C LYS A 38 26.76 5.25 3.18
N GLN A 39 26.74 4.64 4.37
CA GLN A 39 26.51 3.20 4.58
C GLN A 39 25.08 2.74 4.22
N LEU A 40 24.09 3.65 4.24
CA LEU A 40 22.69 3.35 3.93
C LEU A 40 22.27 3.75 2.52
N ARG A 41 23.19 4.29 1.71
CA ARG A 41 22.86 4.94 0.43
C ARG A 41 22.13 4.03 -0.56
N SER A 42 22.46 2.74 -0.62
CA SER A 42 21.74 1.79 -1.48
C SER A 42 20.33 1.50 -0.98
N TYR A 43 20.14 1.40 0.33
CA TYR A 43 18.83 1.15 0.94
C TYR A 43 17.92 2.37 0.97
N SER A 44 18.49 3.56 1.11
CA SER A 44 17.74 4.82 1.08
C SER A 44 17.05 5.05 -0.26
N VAL A 45 17.54 4.44 -1.35
CA VAL A 45 16.84 4.46 -2.65
C VAL A 45 15.49 3.76 -2.55
N PHE A 46 15.43 2.57 -1.94
CA PHE A 46 14.16 1.88 -1.72
C PHE A 46 13.22 2.69 -0.83
N LEU A 47 13.74 3.25 0.27
CA LEU A 47 12.95 4.09 1.18
C LEU A 47 12.39 5.33 0.49
N LEU A 48 13.22 6.02 -0.30
CA LEU A 48 12.83 7.22 -1.04
C LEU A 48 11.75 6.88 -2.07
N PHE A 49 11.98 5.80 -2.82
CA PHE A 49 11.04 5.34 -3.82
C PHE A 49 9.69 4.96 -3.19
N ASN A 50 9.70 4.23 -2.08
CA ASN A 50 8.49 3.89 -1.33
C ASN A 50 7.77 5.15 -0.82
N ALA A 51 8.50 6.11 -0.25
CA ALA A 51 7.91 7.33 0.28
C ALA A 51 7.25 8.20 -0.81
N ILE A 52 7.82 8.24 -2.02
CA ILE A 52 7.22 8.91 -3.18
C ILE A 52 5.94 8.19 -3.61
N VAL A 53 5.98 6.86 -3.69
CA VAL A 53 4.81 6.04 -4.05
C VAL A 53 3.69 6.21 -3.01
N ASP A 54 4.02 6.17 -1.73
CA ASP A 54 3.09 6.36 -0.61
C ASP A 54 2.48 7.76 -0.62
N LEU A 55 3.27 8.81 -0.92
CA LEU A 55 2.80 10.18 -1.08
C LEU A 55 1.77 10.32 -2.23
N LEU A 56 2.10 9.75 -3.40
CA LEU A 56 1.21 9.77 -4.56
C LEU A 56 -0.06 8.96 -4.29
N SER A 57 0.08 7.83 -3.60
CA SER A 57 -1.02 6.94 -3.21
C SER A 57 -2.01 7.65 -2.28
N ALA A 58 -1.51 8.28 -1.20
CA ALA A 58 -2.33 9.04 -0.27
C ALA A 58 -3.01 10.25 -0.94
N SER A 59 -2.32 10.92 -1.86
CA SER A 59 -2.91 12.03 -2.63
C SER A 59 -4.05 11.54 -3.53
N ALA A 60 -3.86 10.40 -4.22
CA ALA A 60 -4.88 9.80 -5.06
C ALA A 60 -6.08 9.30 -4.25
N SER A 61 -5.83 8.70 -3.07
CA SER A 61 -6.88 8.27 -2.13
C SER A 61 -7.68 9.46 -1.61
N GLY A 62 -7.03 10.52 -1.16
CA GLY A 62 -7.71 11.70 -0.61
C GLY A 62 -8.58 12.42 -1.62
N LEU A 63 -8.13 12.49 -2.89
CA LEU A 63 -8.88 13.06 -4.00
C LEU A 63 -10.03 12.14 -4.47
N GLY A 64 -9.77 10.84 -4.52
CA GLY A 64 -10.70 9.82 -5.04
C GLY A 64 -11.74 9.34 -4.04
N ALA A 65 -11.47 9.41 -2.73
CA ALA A 65 -12.15 8.80 -1.58
C ALA A 65 -13.38 7.96 -1.96
N VAL A 66 -13.19 6.64 -2.00
CA VAL A 66 -14.16 5.69 -2.58
C VAL A 66 -14.87 4.89 -1.50
N ARG A 67 -16.16 4.63 -1.74
CA ARG A 67 -16.95 3.58 -1.09
C ARG A 67 -17.24 2.50 -2.12
N VAL A 68 -17.10 1.23 -1.72
CA VAL A 68 -17.21 0.09 -2.64
C VAL A 68 -18.50 -0.67 -2.33
N ILE A 69 -19.42 -0.74 -3.28
CA ILE A 69 -20.73 -1.41 -3.14
C ILE A 69 -20.78 -2.60 -4.11
N GLN A 70 -21.28 -3.74 -3.65
CA GLN A 70 -21.50 -4.92 -4.50
C GLN A 70 -22.94 -4.96 -5.01
N ASN A 71 -23.14 -5.10 -6.33
CA ASN A 71 -24.48 -5.29 -6.89
C ASN A 71 -24.92 -6.75 -6.73
N ARG A 72 -25.96 -6.98 -5.90
CA ARG A 72 -26.41 -8.32 -5.50
C ARG A 72 -27.31 -9.02 -6.51
N ASN A 73 -27.85 -8.28 -7.48
CA ASN A 73 -28.99 -8.74 -8.29
C ASN A 73 -28.62 -9.08 -9.74
N GLU A 74 -27.36 -8.96 -10.12
CA GLU A 74 -26.88 -9.33 -11.46
C GLU A 74 -26.16 -10.69 -11.41
N LEU A 75 -26.31 -11.48 -12.48
CA LEU A 75 -25.69 -12.80 -12.61
C LEU A 75 -24.15 -12.72 -12.57
N TRP A 76 -23.60 -11.55 -12.87
CA TRP A 76 -22.19 -11.24 -12.79
C TRP A 76 -21.92 -10.47 -11.50
N LEU A 77 -20.89 -10.88 -10.76
CA LEU A 77 -20.38 -10.11 -9.62
C LEU A 77 -19.82 -8.80 -10.17
N VAL A 78 -20.47 -7.68 -9.88
CA VAL A 78 -20.03 -6.36 -10.33
C VAL A 78 -19.88 -5.43 -9.15
N THR A 79 -18.74 -4.72 -9.12
CA THR A 79 -18.40 -3.77 -8.07
C THR A 79 -18.68 -2.35 -8.55
N ILE A 80 -19.46 -1.62 -7.75
CA ILE A 80 -19.80 -0.21 -7.97
C ILE A 80 -18.94 0.64 -7.03
N PHE A 81 -18.15 1.53 -7.62
CA PHE A 81 -17.39 2.54 -6.92
C PHE A 81 -18.24 3.81 -6.79
N VAL A 82 -18.46 4.25 -5.56
CA VAL A 82 -19.11 5.51 -5.25
C VAL A 82 -18.05 6.51 -4.80
N PHE A 83 -17.84 7.56 -5.60
CA PHE A 83 -16.80 8.55 -5.35
C PHE A 83 -17.32 9.66 -4.44
N LEU A 84 -16.74 9.77 -3.25
CA LEU A 84 -17.10 10.73 -2.21
C LEU A 84 -16.11 11.90 -2.15
N GLY A 85 -14.92 11.74 -2.74
CA GLY A 85 -13.85 12.72 -2.70
C GLY A 85 -14.05 13.94 -3.61
N PRO A 86 -13.15 14.94 -3.52
CA PRO A 86 -13.19 16.17 -4.32
C PRO A 86 -13.18 15.94 -5.82
N CYS A 87 -12.64 14.81 -6.31
CA CYS A 87 -12.66 14.45 -7.72
C CYS A 87 -14.07 14.50 -8.33
N SER A 88 -15.09 14.19 -7.52
CA SER A 88 -16.49 14.11 -7.95
C SER A 88 -17.10 15.46 -8.32
N LEU A 89 -16.47 16.57 -7.90
CA LEU A 89 -16.84 17.92 -8.30
C LEU A 89 -16.23 18.32 -9.64
N VAL A 90 -15.19 17.62 -10.10
CA VAL A 90 -14.44 17.95 -11.31
C VAL A 90 -14.91 17.10 -12.48
N SER A 91 -14.72 15.78 -12.39
CA SER A 91 -15.16 14.85 -13.43
C SER A 91 -15.14 13.40 -12.94
N GLU A 92 -15.99 12.57 -13.56
CA GLU A 92 -15.96 11.13 -13.34
C GLU A 92 -14.62 10.51 -13.78
N HIS A 93 -14.03 10.99 -14.89
CA HIS A 93 -12.75 10.52 -15.38
C HIS A 93 -11.61 10.73 -14.38
N LEU A 94 -11.56 11.90 -13.73
CA LEU A 94 -10.57 12.16 -12.69
C LEU A 94 -10.75 11.19 -11.52
N CYS A 95 -11.99 10.90 -11.11
CA CYS A 95 -12.25 9.93 -10.06
C CYS A 95 -11.80 8.51 -10.41
N ARG A 96 -12.10 8.05 -11.63
CA ARG A 96 -11.65 6.74 -12.12
C ARG A 96 -10.12 6.66 -12.13
N LEU A 97 -9.45 7.73 -12.57
CA LEU A 97 -7.98 7.82 -12.57
C LEU A 97 -7.41 7.80 -11.14
N CYS A 98 -7.96 8.60 -10.22
CA CYS A 98 -7.53 8.62 -8.82
C CYS A 98 -7.67 7.23 -8.18
N GLN A 99 -8.78 6.54 -8.42
CA GLN A 99 -8.99 5.18 -7.90
C GLN A 99 -8.01 4.18 -8.52
N ALA A 100 -7.81 4.22 -9.84
CA ALA A 100 -6.83 3.36 -10.51
C ALA A 100 -5.42 3.57 -9.97
N MET A 101 -4.99 4.84 -9.87
CA MET A 101 -3.69 5.20 -9.30
C MET A 101 -3.55 4.74 -7.85
N HIS A 102 -4.55 4.97 -7.00
CA HIS A 102 -4.47 4.60 -5.59
C HIS A 102 -4.25 3.09 -5.42
N ILE A 103 -5.10 2.26 -6.04
CA ILE A 103 -4.99 0.80 -5.92
C ILE A 103 -3.63 0.29 -6.37
N GLU A 104 -3.10 0.85 -7.46
CA GLU A 104 -1.84 0.45 -8.06
C GLU A 104 -0.62 0.92 -7.30
N LEU A 105 -0.64 2.15 -6.80
CA LEU A 105 0.44 2.69 -5.99
C LEU A 105 0.53 1.95 -4.66
N VAL A 106 -0.59 1.54 -4.05
CA VAL A 106 -0.56 0.64 -2.87
C VAL A 106 0.10 -0.69 -3.22
N ASN A 107 -0.23 -1.30 -4.37
CA ASN A 107 0.43 -2.53 -4.81
C ASN A 107 1.93 -2.33 -5.01
N LEU A 108 2.31 -1.26 -5.70
CA LEU A 108 3.71 -0.93 -5.95
C LEU A 108 4.48 -0.74 -4.64
N SER A 109 3.90 -0.03 -3.66
CA SER A 109 4.48 0.14 -2.32
C SER A 109 4.76 -1.22 -1.66
N THR A 110 3.81 -2.17 -1.71
CA THR A 110 4.04 -3.52 -1.16
C THR A 110 5.17 -4.28 -1.86
N ILE A 111 5.27 -4.16 -3.19
CA ILE A 111 6.32 -4.81 -3.98
C ILE A 111 7.69 -4.21 -3.67
N VAL A 112 7.76 -2.87 -3.56
CA VAL A 112 8.99 -2.16 -3.21
C VAL A 112 9.45 -2.53 -1.81
N LEU A 113 8.53 -2.63 -0.84
CA LEU A 113 8.86 -3.11 0.50
C LEU A 113 9.39 -4.55 0.49
N LEU A 114 8.78 -5.44 -0.31
CA LEU A 114 9.27 -6.83 -0.46
C LEU A 114 10.65 -6.89 -1.12
N LEU A 115 10.90 -6.06 -2.13
CA LEU A 115 12.21 -5.93 -2.77
C LEU A 115 13.25 -5.36 -1.81
N ALA A 116 12.89 -4.35 -1.01
CA ALA A 116 13.75 -3.78 0.02
C ALA A 116 14.13 -4.84 1.08
N PHE A 117 13.17 -5.69 1.44
CA PHE A 117 13.37 -6.82 2.32
C PHE A 117 14.32 -7.87 1.71
N ALA A 118 14.03 -8.33 0.49
CA ALA A 118 14.84 -9.31 -0.23
C ALA A 118 16.28 -8.80 -0.46
N PHE A 119 16.43 -7.52 -0.79
CA PHE A 119 17.74 -6.87 -0.89
C PHE A 119 18.51 -6.92 0.43
N ARG A 120 17.85 -6.74 1.57
CA ARG A 120 18.52 -6.85 2.87
C ARG A 120 18.94 -8.26 3.21
N LEU A 121 18.11 -9.26 2.91
CA LEU A 121 18.53 -10.66 3.04
C LEU A 121 19.74 -10.97 2.17
N TYR A 122 19.73 -10.47 0.94
CA TYR A 122 20.85 -10.64 0.01
C TYR A 122 22.15 -10.07 0.60
N VAL A 123 22.11 -8.84 1.14
CA VAL A 123 23.29 -8.19 1.76
C VAL A 123 23.73 -8.90 3.05
N ILE A 124 22.80 -9.42 3.86
CA ILE A 124 23.14 -10.14 5.10
C ILE A 124 23.75 -11.51 4.78
N GLY A 125 23.20 -12.22 3.80
CA GLY A 125 23.76 -13.49 3.31
C GLY A 125 25.16 -13.33 2.70
N GLU A 126 25.52 -12.13 2.26
CA GLU A 126 26.83 -11.81 1.67
C GLU A 126 27.99 -11.90 2.69
N VAL A 127 27.70 -11.87 3.99
CA VAL A 127 28.70 -12.12 5.06
C VAL A 127 29.30 -13.53 4.94
N SER A 128 28.70 -14.44 4.15
CA SER A 128 29.21 -15.79 3.89
C SER A 128 30.05 -15.96 2.61
N GLY A 129 30.35 -14.90 1.85
CA GLY A 129 31.37 -14.93 0.80
C GLY A 129 30.95 -14.49 -0.61
N TYR A 130 31.76 -13.57 -1.18
CA TYR A 130 31.97 -13.33 -2.61
C TYR A 130 30.74 -13.03 -3.51
N ARG A 131 29.95 -12.00 -3.17
CA ARG A 131 29.07 -11.34 -4.16
C ARG A 131 29.37 -9.84 -4.27
N ARG A 132 28.86 -9.20 -5.33
CA ARG A 132 29.03 -7.76 -5.59
C ARG A 132 27.84 -7.01 -5.00
N VAL A 133 28.12 -6.10 -4.08
CA VAL A 133 27.16 -5.10 -3.59
C VAL A 133 26.62 -4.28 -4.78
N LEU A 134 25.30 -4.27 -4.96
CA LEU A 134 24.66 -3.50 -6.03
C LEU A 134 24.83 -2.00 -5.79
N SER A 135 25.13 -1.26 -6.86
CA SER A 135 25.19 0.20 -6.80
C SER A 135 23.80 0.80 -6.60
N PRO A 136 23.68 1.99 -5.96
CA PRO A 136 22.41 2.70 -5.85
C PRO A 136 21.73 2.95 -7.20
N THR A 137 22.52 3.16 -8.26
CA THR A 137 22.02 3.33 -9.63
C THR A 137 21.41 2.05 -10.19
N GLN A 138 22.02 0.88 -9.95
CA GLN A 138 21.45 -0.40 -10.35
C GLN A 138 20.12 -0.67 -9.64
N ILE A 139 20.04 -0.35 -8.34
CA ILE A 139 18.82 -0.48 -7.56
C ILE A 139 17.74 0.48 -8.08
N ALA A 140 18.09 1.74 -8.35
CA ALA A 140 17.16 2.71 -8.90
C ALA A 140 16.62 2.27 -10.27
N VAL A 141 17.49 1.77 -11.16
CA VAL A 141 17.08 1.22 -12.45
C VAL A 141 16.17 0.00 -12.26
N GLY A 142 16.51 -0.91 -11.35
CA GLY A 142 15.68 -2.07 -11.03
C GLY A 142 14.30 -1.66 -10.51
N CYS A 143 14.22 -0.70 -9.59
CA CYS A 143 12.95 -0.16 -9.10
C CYS A 143 12.16 0.47 -10.26
N SER A 144 12.80 1.31 -11.08
CA SER A 144 12.19 1.94 -12.26
C SER A 144 11.64 0.92 -13.26
N LEU A 145 12.36 -0.17 -13.50
CA LEU A 145 11.90 -1.26 -14.36
C LEU A 145 10.66 -1.97 -13.80
N VAL A 146 10.51 -2.02 -12.47
CA VAL A 146 9.29 -2.57 -11.82
C VAL A 146 8.08 -1.66 -12.01
N LEU A 147 8.24 -0.35 -12.24
CA LEU A 147 7.11 0.52 -12.60
C LEU A 147 6.62 0.30 -14.03
N LEU A 148 7.49 -0.12 -14.96
CA LEU A 148 7.15 -0.16 -16.37
C LEU A 148 5.93 -1.07 -16.66
N PRO A 149 5.80 -2.27 -16.07
CA PRO A 149 4.59 -3.09 -16.19
C PRO A 149 3.36 -2.52 -15.48
N LEU A 150 3.52 -1.56 -14.56
CA LEU A 150 2.41 -0.99 -13.79
C LEU A 150 1.57 -0.01 -14.62
N VAL A 151 2.20 0.73 -15.52
CA VAL A 151 1.52 1.70 -16.40
C VAL A 151 0.44 1.05 -17.26
N PRO A 152 0.72 -0.01 -18.05
CA PRO A 152 -0.32 -0.65 -18.87
C PRO A 152 -1.41 -1.30 -18.01
N HIS A 153 -1.07 -1.79 -16.81
CA HIS A 153 -2.03 -2.37 -15.89
C HIS A 153 -2.99 -1.31 -15.30
N THR A 154 -2.44 -0.16 -14.88
CA THR A 154 -3.21 1.00 -14.42
C THR A 154 -4.13 1.51 -15.53
N ALA A 155 -3.61 1.59 -16.76
CA ALA A 155 -4.39 2.00 -17.92
C ALA A 155 -5.52 1.01 -18.21
N ALA A 156 -5.24 -0.30 -18.21
CA ALA A 156 -6.26 -1.32 -18.41
C ALA A 156 -7.37 -1.23 -17.36
N TYR A 157 -7.01 -1.11 -16.08
CA TYR A 157 -7.98 -0.95 -14.98
C TYR A 157 -8.80 0.35 -15.10
N TYR A 158 -8.19 1.44 -15.58
CA TYR A 158 -8.88 2.68 -15.85
C TYR A 158 -9.88 2.56 -17.02
N PHE A 159 -9.48 1.93 -18.12
CA PHE A 159 -10.32 1.79 -19.32
C PHE A 159 -11.44 0.77 -19.17
N GLU A 160 -11.26 -0.23 -18.31
CA GLU A 160 -12.30 -1.21 -17.98
C GLU A 160 -13.45 -0.60 -17.18
N GLN A 161 -13.18 0.44 -16.40
CA GLN A 161 -14.18 1.15 -15.64
C GLN A 161 -15.17 1.87 -16.56
N THR A 162 -16.46 1.56 -16.42
CA THR A 162 -17.55 2.17 -17.19
C THR A 162 -18.54 2.90 -16.28
N SER A 163 -19.44 3.69 -16.86
CA SER A 163 -20.47 4.39 -16.09
C SER A 163 -21.58 3.42 -15.68
N VAL A 164 -22.16 3.65 -14.52
CA VAL A 164 -23.28 2.84 -14.00
C VAL A 164 -24.57 3.19 -14.77
N SER A 165 -25.40 2.20 -15.08
CA SER A 165 -26.71 2.44 -15.70
C SER A 165 -27.64 3.23 -14.77
N THR A 166 -28.51 4.07 -15.36
CA THR A 166 -29.46 4.89 -14.60
C THR A 166 -30.43 4.06 -13.76
N GLU A 167 -30.83 2.89 -14.26
CA GLU A 167 -31.69 1.94 -13.56
C GLU A 167 -31.02 1.38 -12.30
N ALA A 168 -29.74 1.00 -12.38
CA ALA A 168 -28.96 0.53 -11.24
C ALA A 168 -28.78 1.63 -10.19
N LEU A 169 -28.54 2.88 -10.63
CA LEU A 169 -28.44 4.03 -9.74
C LEU A 169 -29.74 4.31 -8.97
N GLN A 170 -30.89 4.23 -9.64
CA GLN A 170 -32.19 4.42 -9.00
C GLN A 170 -32.48 3.30 -8.00
N ARG A 171 -32.22 2.04 -8.40
CA ARG A 171 -32.44 0.86 -7.54
C ARG A 171 -31.62 0.91 -6.25
N LEU A 172 -30.37 1.38 -6.33
CA LEU A 172 -29.46 1.47 -5.19
C LEU A 172 -29.55 2.80 -4.42
N HIS A 173 -30.49 3.68 -4.79
CA HIS A 173 -30.63 5.02 -4.20
C HIS A 173 -29.32 5.85 -4.27
N LEU A 174 -28.55 5.69 -5.34
CA LEU A 174 -27.28 6.39 -5.59
C LEU A 174 -27.45 7.62 -6.49
N SER A 175 -28.68 8.10 -6.67
CA SER A 175 -28.95 9.27 -7.51
C SER A 175 -28.23 10.51 -6.97
N GLY A 176 -27.44 11.15 -7.84
CA GLY A 176 -26.63 12.32 -7.48
C GLY A 176 -25.24 12.00 -6.92
N TYR A 177 -24.81 10.73 -6.90
CA TYR A 177 -23.41 10.36 -6.70
C TYR A 177 -22.70 10.19 -8.04
N THR A 178 -21.42 10.57 -8.09
CA THR A 178 -20.51 10.14 -9.15
C THR A 178 -20.13 8.70 -8.88
N THR A 179 -20.35 7.82 -9.85
CA THR A 179 -20.13 6.38 -9.68
C THR A 179 -19.50 5.77 -10.91
N SER A 180 -18.71 4.73 -10.72
CA SER A 180 -18.19 3.90 -11.82
C SER A 180 -18.39 2.43 -11.49
N ILE A 181 -18.48 1.60 -12.52
CA ILE A 181 -18.63 0.17 -12.40
C ILE A 181 -17.39 -0.55 -12.93
N SER A 182 -16.97 -1.63 -12.26
CA SER A 182 -15.85 -2.47 -12.68
C SER A 182 -16.23 -3.95 -12.55
N PRO A 183 -15.91 -4.78 -13.55
CA PRO A 183 -16.03 -6.23 -13.44
C PRO A 183 -15.21 -6.77 -12.26
N VAL A 184 -15.75 -7.74 -11.53
CA VAL A 184 -15.04 -8.35 -10.39
C VAL A 184 -13.83 -9.17 -10.81
N VAL A 185 -13.73 -9.63 -12.07
CA VAL A 185 -12.63 -10.48 -12.53
C VAL A 185 -11.27 -9.81 -12.33
N ILE A 186 -11.14 -8.54 -12.72
CA ILE A 186 -9.87 -7.82 -12.57
C ILE A 186 -9.64 -7.47 -11.10
N THR A 187 -10.67 -7.04 -10.37
CA THR A 187 -10.58 -6.84 -8.90
C THR A 187 -10.16 -8.12 -8.17
N GLY A 188 -10.62 -9.29 -8.61
CA GLY A 188 -10.26 -10.60 -8.11
C GLY A 188 -8.80 -10.96 -8.41
N ILE A 189 -8.31 -10.68 -9.62
CA ILE A 189 -6.89 -10.86 -9.96
C ILE A 189 -6.01 -9.97 -9.08
N PHE A 190 -6.42 -8.72 -8.83
CA PHE A 190 -5.74 -7.83 -7.88
C PHE A 190 -5.68 -8.41 -6.47
N LEU A 191 -6.77 -9.03 -6.02
CA LEU A 191 -6.85 -9.59 -4.67
C LEU A 191 -6.05 -10.89 -4.53
N VAL A 192 -6.09 -11.76 -5.53
CA VAL A 192 -5.26 -12.97 -5.57
C VAL A 192 -3.78 -12.57 -5.56
N ARG A 193 -3.40 -11.57 -6.36
CA ARG A 193 -2.03 -11.04 -6.37
C ARG A 193 -1.64 -10.46 -5.00
N ARG A 194 -2.53 -9.69 -4.35
CA ARG A 194 -2.30 -9.16 -2.99
C ARG A 194 -2.18 -10.27 -1.93
N MET A 195 -3.05 -11.27 -1.98
CA MET A 195 -2.99 -12.41 -1.07
C MET A 195 -1.71 -13.20 -1.28
N LEU A 196 -1.28 -13.41 -2.52
CA LEU A 196 -0.01 -14.06 -2.84
C LEU A 196 1.18 -13.27 -2.30
N ILE A 197 1.21 -11.95 -2.52
CA ILE A 197 2.26 -11.08 -1.97
C ILE A 197 2.28 -11.14 -0.44
N ALA A 198 1.11 -11.09 0.21
CA ALA A 198 1.00 -11.20 1.65
C ALA A 198 1.46 -12.57 2.18
N ARG A 199 1.14 -13.66 1.48
CA ARG A 199 1.61 -15.02 1.81
C ARG A 199 3.12 -15.16 1.65
N ILE A 200 3.69 -14.62 0.59
CA ILE A 200 5.15 -14.58 0.39
C ILE A 200 5.79 -13.76 1.52
N SER A 201 5.25 -12.58 1.82
CA SER A 201 5.72 -11.72 2.93
C SER A 201 5.69 -12.47 4.27
N GLN A 202 4.58 -13.15 4.57
CA GLN A 202 4.40 -13.91 5.80
C GLN A 202 5.37 -15.10 5.87
N SER A 203 5.44 -15.92 4.82
CA SER A 203 6.34 -17.08 4.78
C SER A 203 7.81 -16.67 4.95
N VAL A 204 8.21 -15.57 4.32
CA VAL A 204 9.55 -15.01 4.45
C VAL A 204 9.80 -14.51 5.88
N SER A 205 8.84 -13.78 6.47
CA SER A 205 8.94 -13.30 7.85
C SER A 205 9.04 -14.46 8.86
N ASP A 206 8.22 -15.50 8.70
CA ASP A 206 8.19 -16.66 9.60
C ASP A 206 9.50 -17.45 9.52
N HIS A 207 10.01 -17.67 8.31
CA HIS A 207 11.28 -18.39 8.12
C HIS A 207 12.47 -17.65 8.78
N ILE A 208 12.47 -16.32 8.73
CA ILE A 208 13.54 -15.50 9.33
C ILE A 208 13.42 -15.42 10.84
N CYS A 209 12.20 -15.31 11.37
CA CYS A 209 11.95 -15.40 12.81
C CYS A 209 12.42 -16.75 13.37
N LEU A 210 12.26 -17.84 12.61
CA LEU A 210 12.62 -19.18 13.03
C LEU A 210 14.12 -19.49 12.88
N GLU A 211 14.76 -19.10 11.77
CA GLU A 211 16.17 -19.45 11.53
C GLU A 211 17.20 -18.45 12.09
N HIS A 212 16.93 -17.15 11.99
CA HIS A 212 17.95 -16.11 12.23
C HIS A 212 17.80 -15.38 13.57
N PHE A 213 16.68 -15.54 14.27
CA PHE A 213 16.39 -14.89 15.55
C PHE A 213 16.48 -15.85 16.76
N SER A 214 17.30 -16.89 16.67
CA SER A 214 17.70 -17.69 17.84
C SER A 214 18.32 -16.78 18.92
N PRO A 215 17.87 -16.85 20.20
CA PRO A 215 18.36 -15.99 21.28
C PRO A 215 19.89 -16.07 21.49
N ALA A 216 20.52 -17.17 21.08
CA ALA A 216 21.95 -17.40 21.15
C ALA A 216 22.77 -16.60 20.12
N GLN A 217 22.22 -16.30 18.94
CA GLN A 217 22.90 -15.42 17.97
C GLN A 217 22.74 -13.95 18.34
N LEU A 218 21.60 -13.56 18.93
CA LEU A 218 21.33 -12.21 19.45
C LEU A 218 22.35 -11.75 20.50
N THR A 219 22.79 -12.66 21.37
CA THR A 219 23.82 -12.40 22.40
C THR A 219 25.24 -12.31 21.81
N PHE A 220 25.54 -13.04 20.73
CA PHE A 220 26.84 -12.98 20.04
C PHE A 220 26.95 -11.77 19.06
N LEU A 221 25.83 -11.32 18.50
CA LEU A 221 25.75 -10.23 17.52
C LEU A 221 25.80 -8.82 18.13
N GLN A 222 25.61 -8.70 19.44
CA GLN A 222 25.56 -7.43 20.17
C GLN A 222 26.92 -6.73 20.33
N LYS A 223 28.03 -7.39 19.99
CA LYS A 223 29.40 -6.94 20.26
C LYS A 223 29.99 -5.90 19.27
N SER A 224 29.37 -5.62 18.13
CA SER A 224 29.87 -4.58 17.20
C SER A 224 28.81 -3.51 16.87
N THR A 225 29.24 -2.25 16.88
CA THR A 225 28.41 -1.07 16.68
C THR A 225 27.71 -1.06 15.31
N GLU A 226 28.35 -1.62 14.28
CA GLU A 226 27.79 -1.79 12.94
C GLU A 226 26.66 -2.83 12.91
N LYS A 227 26.78 -3.95 13.66
CA LYS A 227 25.74 -5.00 13.71
C LYS A 227 24.45 -4.51 14.35
N ARG A 228 24.53 -3.59 15.33
CA ARG A 228 23.35 -2.98 15.97
C ARG A 228 22.48 -2.22 14.95
N HIS A 229 23.11 -1.59 13.97
CA HIS A 229 22.41 -0.85 12.92
C HIS A 229 21.61 -1.78 12.00
N HIS A 230 22.18 -2.94 11.64
CA HIS A 230 21.50 -3.97 10.85
C HIS A 230 20.26 -4.54 11.56
N VAL A 231 20.32 -4.71 12.89
CA VAL A 231 19.17 -5.20 13.68
C VAL A 231 18.00 -4.23 13.64
N PHE A 232 18.25 -2.92 13.77
CA PHE A 232 17.18 -1.92 13.70
C PHE A 232 16.49 -1.88 12.34
N ILE A 233 17.26 -2.02 11.27
CA ILE A 233 16.72 -2.05 9.90
C ILE A 233 15.91 -3.32 9.66
N ALA A 234 16.43 -4.48 10.09
CA ALA A 234 15.70 -5.75 9.99
C ALA A 234 14.36 -5.67 10.73
N ARG A 235 14.36 -5.11 11.95
CA ARG A 235 13.14 -4.92 12.73
C ARG A 235 12.14 -3.97 12.05
N ALA A 236 12.62 -2.84 11.51
CA ALA A 236 11.78 -1.90 10.75
C ALA A 236 11.10 -2.60 9.56
N LEU A 237 11.88 -3.39 8.82
CA LEU A 237 11.42 -4.15 7.67
C LEU A 237 10.42 -5.24 8.06
N THR A 238 10.65 -5.97 9.16
CA THR A 238 9.67 -6.95 9.66
C THR A 238 8.34 -6.29 9.98
N TYR A 239 8.34 -5.13 10.64
CA TYR A 239 7.09 -4.40 10.88
C TYR A 239 6.43 -3.91 9.59
N GLN A 240 7.21 -3.48 8.60
CA GLN A 240 6.67 -3.13 7.28
C GLN A 240 6.08 -4.33 6.54
N MET A 241 6.65 -5.53 6.72
CA MET A 241 6.13 -6.79 6.15
C MET A 241 4.81 -7.25 6.80
N LEU A 242 4.44 -6.70 7.97
CA LEU A 242 3.12 -6.91 8.57
C LEU A 242 2.03 -6.02 7.94
N LEU A 243 2.39 -4.93 7.26
CA LEU A 243 1.41 -4.03 6.62
C LEU A 243 0.59 -4.74 5.53
N PRO A 244 1.19 -5.52 4.60
CA PRO A 244 0.43 -6.33 3.65
C PRO A 244 -0.54 -7.32 4.32
N CYS A 245 -0.22 -7.82 5.52
CA CYS A 245 -1.12 -8.72 6.24
C CYS A 245 -2.42 -8.02 6.66
N GLY A 246 -2.35 -6.75 7.10
CA GLY A 246 -3.54 -5.95 7.38
C GLY A 246 -4.43 -5.78 6.14
N VAL A 247 -3.82 -5.49 4.99
CA VAL A 247 -4.53 -5.40 3.71
C VAL A 247 -5.13 -6.75 3.29
N ALA A 248 -4.45 -7.86 3.56
CA ALA A 248 -4.98 -9.20 3.28
C ALA A 248 -6.21 -9.54 4.13
N VAL A 249 -6.23 -9.13 5.40
CA VAL A 249 -7.42 -9.25 6.27
C VAL A 249 -8.57 -8.42 5.71
N ALA A 250 -8.34 -7.16 5.35
CA ALA A 250 -9.36 -6.31 4.74
C ALA A 250 -9.87 -6.87 3.40
N SER A 251 -8.97 -7.42 2.58
CA SER A 251 -9.30 -8.10 1.33
C SER A 251 -10.16 -9.34 1.56
N THR A 252 -9.88 -10.10 2.62
CA THR A 252 -10.68 -11.29 2.99
C THR A 252 -12.08 -10.89 3.45
N ILE A 253 -12.20 -9.83 4.25
CA ILE A 253 -13.48 -9.27 4.67
C ILE A 253 -14.29 -8.77 3.46
N TRP A 254 -13.64 -8.06 2.54
CA TRP A 254 -14.25 -7.62 1.30
C TRP A 254 -14.67 -8.79 0.40
N MET A 255 -13.88 -9.86 0.36
CA MET A 255 -14.26 -11.08 -0.35
C MET A 255 -15.49 -11.72 0.27
N MET A 256 -15.57 -11.79 1.60
CA MET A 256 -16.76 -12.30 2.32
C MET A 256 -18.02 -11.50 2.00
N ASP A 257 -17.90 -10.18 1.83
CA ASP A 257 -18.97 -9.30 1.36
C ASP A 257 -19.33 -9.60 -0.11
N THR A 258 -18.33 -9.82 -0.96
CA THR A 258 -18.51 -10.13 -2.38
C THR A 258 -19.20 -11.48 -2.61
N VAL A 259 -18.88 -12.51 -1.82
CA VAL A 259 -19.55 -13.82 -1.86
C VAL A 259 -20.85 -13.87 -1.05
N GLN A 260 -21.32 -12.73 -0.55
CA GLN A 260 -22.58 -12.58 0.19
C GLN A 260 -22.65 -13.37 1.51
N ILE A 261 -21.51 -13.74 2.10
CA ILE A 261 -21.47 -14.39 3.42
C ILE A 261 -21.77 -13.37 4.53
N TRP A 262 -21.19 -12.17 4.41
CA TRP A 262 -21.37 -11.10 5.40
C TRP A 262 -21.29 -9.73 4.72
N SER A 263 -22.40 -9.00 4.69
CA SER A 263 -22.48 -7.67 4.09
C SER A 263 -22.99 -6.61 5.05
N CYS A 264 -22.22 -5.54 5.27
CA CYS A 264 -22.67 -4.37 6.02
C CYS A 264 -22.00 -3.07 5.52
N ASP A 265 -22.58 -1.92 5.88
CA ASP A 265 -22.05 -0.61 5.45
C ASP A 265 -20.58 -0.38 5.86
N VAL A 266 -20.12 -1.03 6.92
CA VAL A 266 -18.74 -0.93 7.39
C VAL A 266 -17.79 -1.66 6.44
N THR A 267 -18.14 -2.85 5.94
CA THR A 267 -17.26 -3.64 5.05
C THR A 267 -17.01 -2.94 3.73
N GLU A 268 -18.01 -2.24 3.18
CA GLU A 268 -17.93 -1.43 1.96
C GLU A 268 -16.87 -0.30 2.03
N ARG A 269 -16.58 0.17 3.25
CA ARG A 269 -15.66 1.28 3.53
C ARG A 269 -14.31 0.80 4.03
N PHE A 270 -14.30 -0.33 4.72
CA PHE A 270 -13.15 -0.86 5.45
C PHE A 270 -11.93 -1.08 4.55
N ILE A 271 -12.11 -1.67 3.36
CA ILE A 271 -11.00 -1.97 2.45
C ILE A 271 -10.22 -0.72 2.04
N MET A 272 -10.92 0.39 1.76
CA MET A 272 -10.27 1.64 1.37
C MET A 272 -9.54 2.29 2.54
N ILE A 273 -10.12 2.26 3.74
CA ILE A 273 -9.47 2.75 4.96
C ILE A 273 -8.18 1.97 5.22
N THR A 274 -8.22 0.63 5.15
CA THR A 274 -7.02 -0.19 5.38
C THR A 274 -5.94 0.05 4.32
N CYS A 275 -6.32 0.28 3.05
CA CYS A 275 -5.36 0.64 2.00
C CYS A 275 -4.69 1.98 2.29
N SER A 276 -5.43 3.00 2.72
CA SER A 276 -4.90 4.31 3.11
C SER A 276 -3.99 4.28 4.35
N LEU A 277 -4.18 3.32 5.25
CA LEU A 277 -3.30 3.16 6.41
C LEU A 277 -1.88 2.73 6.05
N LEU A 278 -1.68 2.06 4.91
CA LEU A 278 -0.35 1.57 4.51
C LEU A 278 0.62 2.72 4.21
N PRO A 279 0.26 3.72 3.36
CA PRO A 279 1.06 4.93 3.15
C PRO A 279 1.39 5.72 4.41
N LEU A 280 0.57 5.64 5.46
CA LEU A 280 0.82 6.29 6.75
C LEU A 280 1.74 5.46 7.65
N ALA A 281 1.49 4.16 7.76
CA ALA A 281 2.22 3.30 8.68
C ALA A 281 3.68 3.10 8.25
N SER A 282 3.95 3.00 6.95
CA SER A 282 5.29 2.84 6.38
C SER A 282 6.30 3.92 6.87
N PRO A 283 6.04 5.23 6.69
CA PRO A 283 6.94 6.27 7.17
C PRO A 283 7.03 6.36 8.69
N ILE A 284 5.94 6.09 9.44
CA ILE A 284 5.97 6.05 10.91
C ILE A 284 6.92 4.94 11.38
N ILE A 285 6.86 3.76 10.78
CA ILE A 285 7.80 2.67 11.11
C ILE A 285 9.23 3.09 10.81
N ASN A 286 9.48 3.76 9.68
CA ASN A 286 10.82 4.25 9.34
C ASN A 286 11.35 5.25 10.36
N PHE A 287 10.55 6.25 10.77
CA PHE A 287 10.97 7.23 11.78
C PHE A 287 11.20 6.61 13.15
N THR A 288 10.31 5.72 13.57
CA THR A 288 10.41 5.11 14.91
C THR A 288 11.55 4.10 15.00
N MET A 289 11.82 3.33 13.95
CA MET A 289 12.77 2.22 14.00
C MET A 289 14.17 2.56 13.51
N LEU A 290 14.34 3.50 12.58
CA LEU A 290 15.65 3.82 12.01
C LEU A 290 16.34 4.95 12.80
N PRO A 291 17.49 4.68 13.46
CA PRO A 291 18.19 5.67 14.28
C PRO A 291 18.50 7.02 13.61
N PRO A 292 18.95 7.09 12.33
CA PRO A 292 19.29 8.38 11.73
C PRO A 292 18.06 9.28 11.49
N TYR A 293 16.86 8.69 11.39
CA TYR A 293 15.62 9.42 11.17
C TYR A 293 14.87 9.68 12.48
N ARG A 294 15.07 8.85 13.51
CA ARG A 294 14.50 9.07 14.85
C ARG A 294 14.95 10.38 15.48
N ALA A 295 16.18 10.84 15.18
CA ALA A 295 16.71 12.10 15.71
C ALA A 295 15.99 13.37 15.19
N ILE A 296 15.02 13.22 14.29
CA ILE A 296 14.23 14.31 13.69
C ILE A 296 12.87 14.47 14.38
N LEU A 297 12.38 13.41 15.04
CA LEU A 297 11.21 13.47 15.92
C LEU A 297 11.59 14.11 17.26
#